data_AF-A0A2V9BIH0-F1
#
_entry.id   AF-A0A2V9BIH0-F1
#
_cell.length_a   1.000
_cell.length_b   1.000
_cell.length_c   1.000
_cell.angle_alpha   90.00
_cell.angle_beta   90.00
_cell.angle_gamma   90.00
#
_symmetry.space_group_name_H-M   'P 1'
#
loop_
_entity.id
_entity.type
_entity.pdbx_description
1 polymer ?
#
loop_
_entity_poly.entity_id
_entity_poly.type
_entity_poly.pdbx_seq_one_letter_code
_entity_poly.pdbx_strand_id
1 'polypeptide(L)'
;MGRQHSDFSRSAQRSIESESLSCEERSGACRMNLLSLQRTMAKAVMQPLTPSEHMSKRAPNGEAMSKHAARFIKPNDRLTSFERLEIYNRQYWWRLMSSLAEDFPGLQAILGNRRFESLCKAYLTDRPSRSFTLRNLGRDLQPWLKKNPHWAGSKQAIALDMVRLEWADIEAFDLAAEEPLRPADVAKSAGGDLRLKLQPYVSLLKFHYPVDALVLEIKRFNDDTEFLSNAFRERRKRKRVTAVARLKPKTIFLAVHRNDDSVYFRRLQAAEYGLLLAIQNGKTLGQAVNEVFGKRSKHSGADPAHVTEWFRKWSNLGWFCRPPQRHNASQNSKKR
;
A
#
# COMPACT_ATOMS: atom_id res chain seq x y z
N MET A 1 -44.86 39.48 -1.54
CA MET A 1 -43.70 39.78 -2.42
C MET A 1 -42.68 38.66 -2.21
N GLY A 2 -42.56 37.61 -3.00
CA GLY A 2 -42.71 37.49 -4.44
C GLY A 2 -41.33 37.54 -5.10
N ARG A 3 -40.59 36.42 -5.07
CA ARG A 3 -39.70 35.99 -6.16
C ARG A 3 -39.57 34.47 -6.11
N GLN A 4 -40.05 33.87 -7.18
CA GLN A 4 -40.28 32.46 -7.39
C GLN A 4 -38.98 31.75 -7.81
N HIS A 5 -38.91 30.47 -7.42
CA HIS A 5 -38.03 29.46 -7.99
C HIS A 5 -38.29 29.29 -9.49
N SER A 6 -37.23 29.04 -10.27
CA SER A 6 -37.34 28.45 -11.60
C SER A 6 -36.91 26.99 -11.52
N ASP A 7 -37.87 26.12 -11.83
CA ASP A 7 -37.76 24.68 -11.95
C ASP A 7 -36.82 24.28 -13.09
N PHE A 8 -35.70 23.62 -12.76
CA PHE A 8 -34.96 22.84 -13.76
C PHE A 8 -35.64 21.49 -13.95
N SER A 9 -36.43 21.42 -15.02
CA SER A 9 -37.06 20.20 -15.52
C SER A 9 -36.02 19.14 -15.89
N ARG A 10 -36.25 17.90 -15.42
CA ARG A 10 -35.57 16.71 -15.92
C ARG A 10 -36.05 16.41 -17.34
N SER A 11 -35.13 16.32 -18.30
CA SER A 11 -35.38 15.66 -19.59
C SER A 11 -34.58 14.36 -19.67
N ALA A 12 -35.32 13.25 -19.69
CA ALA A 12 -34.82 11.97 -20.15
C ALA A 12 -34.91 11.93 -21.67
N GLN A 13 -33.79 11.67 -22.35
CA GLN A 13 -33.79 11.13 -23.71
C GLN A 13 -32.49 10.35 -23.96
N ARG A 14 -32.61 9.03 -23.85
CA ARG A 14 -31.81 8.08 -24.64
C ARG A 14 -32.33 8.14 -26.07
N SER A 15 -31.43 8.27 -27.03
CA SER A 15 -31.42 7.69 -28.40
C SER A 15 -30.12 8.16 -29.04
N ILE A 16 -29.13 7.29 -29.24
CA ILE A 16 -28.89 6.59 -30.51
C ILE A 16 -28.99 7.56 -31.69
N GLU A 17 -27.88 8.22 -31.99
CA GLU A 17 -27.55 8.63 -33.35
C GLU A 17 -26.04 8.58 -33.50
N SER A 18 -25.60 7.46 -34.08
CA SER A 18 -24.27 7.30 -34.65
C SER A 18 -24.16 8.23 -35.85
N GLU A 19 -23.81 9.50 -35.62
CA GLU A 19 -23.42 10.39 -36.70
C GLU A 19 -22.07 9.93 -37.26
N SER A 20 -22.14 9.36 -38.46
CA SER A 20 -21.03 9.00 -39.29
C SER A 20 -20.21 10.25 -39.65
N LEU A 21 -19.07 10.42 -38.97
CA LEU A 21 -18.05 11.38 -39.39
C LEU A 21 -17.59 11.04 -40.82
N SER A 22 -17.97 11.92 -41.75
CA SER A 22 -17.62 11.87 -43.18
C SER A 22 -16.11 11.84 -43.35
N CYS A 23 -15.65 10.83 -44.08
CA CYS A 23 -14.26 10.48 -44.27
C CYS A 23 -13.81 11.09 -45.60
N GLU A 24 -13.02 12.17 -45.56
CA GLU A 24 -12.14 12.50 -46.68
C GLU A 24 -10.89 11.62 -46.60
N GLU A 25 -10.69 10.86 -47.66
CA GLU A 25 -9.65 9.85 -47.82
C GLU A 25 -8.26 10.47 -47.74
N ARG A 26 -7.60 10.29 -46.57
CA ARG A 26 -6.14 10.33 -46.48
C ARG A 26 -5.64 8.97 -46.00
N SER A 27 -5.17 8.20 -46.97
CA SER A 27 -4.17 7.11 -46.87
C SER A 27 -4.20 6.24 -45.60
N GLY A 28 -4.81 5.06 -45.72
CA GLY A 28 -4.38 3.83 -45.02
C GLY A 28 -4.44 3.77 -43.48
N ALA A 29 -5.05 4.73 -42.79
CA ALA A 29 -5.23 4.66 -41.34
C ALA A 29 -6.41 3.75 -40.99
N CYS A 30 -6.12 2.47 -40.71
CA CYS A 30 -7.09 1.54 -40.12
C CYS A 30 -7.75 2.21 -38.89
N ARG A 31 -9.07 2.51 -38.97
CA ARG A 31 -9.83 3.13 -37.87
C ARG A 31 -9.75 2.20 -36.65
N MET A 32 -8.91 2.55 -35.68
CA MET A 32 -8.84 1.84 -34.41
C MET A 32 -10.10 2.13 -33.60
N ASN A 33 -10.75 1.08 -33.09
CA ASN A 33 -11.76 1.26 -32.05
C ASN A 33 -11.12 1.73 -30.73
N LEU A 34 -11.93 2.28 -29.82
CA LEU A 34 -11.45 2.88 -28.57
C LEU A 34 -10.62 1.90 -27.72
N LEU A 35 -11.04 0.64 -27.62
CA LEU A 35 -10.33 -0.37 -26.83
C LEU A 35 -8.93 -0.66 -27.41
N SER A 36 -8.83 -0.78 -28.73
CA SER A 36 -7.57 -0.97 -29.44
C SER A 36 -6.65 0.23 -29.27
N LEU A 37 -7.19 1.44 -29.34
CA LEU A 37 -6.45 2.68 -29.08
C LEU A 37 -5.91 2.73 -27.65
N GLN A 38 -6.75 2.49 -26.65
CA GLN A 38 -6.36 2.48 -25.23
C GLN A 38 -5.27 1.45 -24.94
N ARG A 39 -5.41 0.23 -25.48
CA ARG A 39 -4.39 -0.83 -25.32
C ARG A 39 -3.07 -0.48 -26.01
N THR A 40 -3.14 0.16 -27.18
CA THR A 40 -1.95 0.60 -27.92
C THR A 40 -1.22 1.70 -27.14
N MET A 41 -1.96 2.71 -26.69
CA MET A 41 -1.43 3.81 -25.87
C MET A 41 -0.81 3.28 -24.58
N ALA A 42 -1.51 2.41 -23.84
CA ALA A 42 -1.01 1.83 -22.60
C ALA A 42 0.28 1.04 -22.82
N LYS A 43 0.34 0.17 -23.83
CA LYS A 43 1.55 -0.61 -24.14
C LYS A 43 2.77 0.27 -24.44
N ALA A 44 2.56 1.40 -25.12
CA ALA A 44 3.63 2.33 -25.45
C ALA A 44 4.05 3.20 -24.25
N VAL A 45 3.10 3.79 -23.54
CA VAL A 45 3.34 4.64 -22.36
C VAL A 45 3.95 3.86 -21.19
N MET A 46 3.62 2.58 -21.04
CA MET A 46 4.15 1.74 -19.96
C MET A 46 5.53 1.13 -20.26
N GLN A 47 6.12 1.39 -21.43
CA GLN A 47 7.49 0.93 -21.71
C GLN A 47 8.49 1.57 -20.75
N PRO A 48 9.44 0.81 -20.20
CA PRO A 48 10.51 1.36 -19.37
C PRO A 48 11.25 2.51 -20.04
N LEU A 49 11.61 3.52 -19.23
CA LEU A 49 12.48 4.60 -19.66
C LEU A 49 13.89 4.06 -19.94
N THR A 50 14.60 4.73 -20.84
CA THR A 50 16.03 4.53 -21.04
C THR A 50 16.82 4.97 -19.79
N PRO A 51 18.11 4.61 -19.68
CA PRO A 51 18.98 5.13 -18.62
C PRO A 51 19.06 6.66 -18.58
N SER A 52 18.80 7.34 -19.70
CA SER A 52 18.74 8.80 -19.81
C SER A 52 17.35 9.39 -19.52
N GLU A 53 16.41 8.60 -19.00
CA GLU A 53 15.04 9.02 -18.64
C GLU A 53 14.17 9.48 -19.81
N HIS A 54 14.43 8.90 -20.98
CA HIS A 54 13.71 9.14 -22.22
C HIS A 54 12.89 7.92 -22.63
N MET A 55 11.96 8.12 -23.56
CA MET A 55 11.24 7.01 -24.18
C MET A 55 12.17 6.20 -25.07
N SER A 56 12.01 4.88 -25.07
CA SER A 56 12.72 4.01 -26.03
C SER A 56 12.41 4.41 -27.47
N LYS A 57 13.45 4.53 -28.30
CA LYS A 57 13.33 4.75 -29.75
C LYS A 57 12.76 3.53 -30.49
N ARG A 58 12.66 2.38 -29.83
CA ARG A 58 12.08 1.14 -30.37
C ARG A 58 10.81 0.77 -29.62
N ALA A 59 9.76 0.48 -30.37
CA ALA A 59 8.50 -0.04 -29.85
C ALA A 59 8.62 -1.52 -29.45
N PRO A 60 7.63 -2.07 -28.69
CA PRO A 60 7.69 -3.45 -28.21
C PRO A 60 7.81 -4.51 -29.31
N ASN A 61 7.35 -4.21 -30.52
CA ASN A 61 7.45 -5.06 -31.70
C ASN A 61 8.76 -4.86 -32.50
N GLY A 62 9.69 -4.06 -31.99
CA GLY A 62 10.99 -3.78 -32.61
C GLY A 62 11.03 -2.63 -33.62
N GLU A 63 9.87 -2.10 -34.03
CA GLU A 63 9.80 -1.00 -35.00
C GLU A 63 10.22 0.35 -34.41
N ALA A 64 10.52 1.34 -35.26
CA ALA A 64 10.80 2.69 -34.81
C ALA A 64 9.60 3.29 -34.05
N MET A 65 9.81 3.74 -32.82
CA MET A 65 8.75 4.30 -31.97
C MET A 65 8.09 5.52 -32.61
N SER A 66 8.82 6.29 -33.42
CA SER A 66 8.26 7.40 -34.20
C SER A 66 7.20 6.94 -35.20
N LYS A 67 7.48 5.87 -35.96
CA LYS A 67 6.51 5.25 -36.88
C LYS A 67 5.35 4.61 -36.12
N HIS A 68 5.62 3.98 -34.97
CA HIS A 68 4.59 3.41 -34.11
C HIS A 68 3.61 4.49 -33.61
N ALA A 69 4.14 5.58 -33.04
CA ALA A 69 3.37 6.68 -32.47
C ALA A 69 2.53 7.41 -33.53
N ALA A 70 3.06 7.61 -34.74
CA ALA A 70 2.37 8.29 -35.83
C ALA A 70 1.04 7.64 -36.25
N ARG A 71 0.83 6.35 -35.92
CA ARG A 71 -0.43 5.63 -36.23
C ARG A 71 -1.61 6.06 -35.35
N PHE A 72 -1.36 6.59 -34.16
CA PHE A 72 -2.41 6.84 -33.17
C PHE A 72 -2.27 8.15 -32.38
N ILE A 73 -1.16 8.88 -32.53
CA ILE A 73 -0.97 10.22 -31.99
C ILE A 73 -0.76 11.19 -33.16
N LYS A 74 -1.64 12.18 -33.32
CA LYS A 74 -1.48 13.25 -34.31
C LYS A 74 -0.33 14.18 -33.89
N PRO A 75 0.58 14.58 -34.77
CA PRO A 75 1.57 15.62 -34.45
C PRO A 75 0.90 17.00 -34.32
N ASN A 76 1.66 18.01 -33.90
CA ASN A 76 1.28 19.42 -34.03
C ASN A 76 2.48 20.25 -34.53
N ASP A 77 2.30 21.55 -34.66
CA ASP A 77 3.33 22.46 -35.22
C ASP A 77 4.62 22.54 -34.41
N ARG A 78 4.62 22.05 -33.16
CA ARG A 78 5.77 22.11 -32.24
C ARG A 78 6.38 20.75 -31.91
N LEU A 79 5.58 19.68 -31.94
CA LEU A 79 5.94 18.36 -31.46
C LEU A 79 5.46 17.28 -32.42
N THR A 80 6.38 16.39 -32.75
CA THR A 80 6.11 15.13 -33.45
C THR A 80 5.23 14.20 -32.61
N SER A 81 4.62 13.21 -33.26
CA SER A 81 3.87 12.15 -32.57
C SER A 81 4.71 11.43 -31.50
N PHE A 82 6.01 11.24 -31.75
CA PHE A 82 6.95 10.64 -30.80
C PHE A 82 7.13 11.52 -29.57
N GLU A 83 7.47 12.79 -29.74
CA GLU A 83 7.71 13.70 -28.61
C GLU A 83 6.47 13.89 -27.75
N ARG A 84 5.29 13.95 -28.39
CA ARG A 84 4.01 13.99 -27.65
C ARG A 84 3.80 12.73 -26.82
N LEU A 85 4.07 11.55 -27.39
CA LEU A 85 3.94 10.27 -26.68
C LEU A 85 4.97 10.15 -25.55
N GLU A 86 6.19 10.63 -25.77
CA GLU A 86 7.27 10.62 -24.77
C GLU A 86 6.89 11.42 -23.52
N ILE A 87 6.19 12.55 -23.66
CA ILE A 87 5.68 13.30 -22.51
C ILE A 87 4.79 12.41 -21.62
N TYR A 88 3.86 11.66 -22.20
CA TYR A 88 2.99 10.75 -21.44
C TYR A 88 3.76 9.58 -20.83
N ASN A 89 4.71 8.99 -21.57
CA ASN A 89 5.57 7.92 -21.06
C ASN A 89 6.38 8.37 -19.84
N ARG A 90 7.05 9.53 -19.92
CA ARG A 90 7.83 10.09 -18.80
C ARG A 90 6.93 10.42 -17.61
N GLN A 91 5.79 11.09 -17.84
CA GLN A 91 4.85 11.42 -16.77
C GLN A 91 4.28 10.18 -16.07
N TYR A 92 3.99 9.11 -16.82
CA TYR A 92 3.55 7.84 -16.24
C TYR A 92 4.60 7.30 -15.26
N TRP A 93 5.85 7.17 -15.69
CA TRP A 93 6.92 6.65 -14.83
C TRP A 93 7.20 7.54 -13.63
N TRP A 94 7.24 8.85 -13.81
CA TRP A 94 7.44 9.78 -12.69
C TRP A 94 6.32 9.68 -11.66
N ARG A 95 5.04 9.59 -12.08
CA ARG A 95 3.92 9.42 -11.14
C ARG A 95 4.05 8.13 -10.32
N LEU A 96 4.42 7.02 -10.96
CA LEU A 96 4.58 5.74 -10.27
C LEU A 96 5.76 5.78 -9.29
N MET A 97 6.91 6.34 -9.70
CA MET A 97 8.07 6.46 -8.83
C MET A 97 7.84 7.43 -7.67
N SER A 98 7.13 8.55 -7.90
CA SER A 98 6.72 9.49 -6.86
C SER A 98 5.79 8.82 -5.85
N SER A 99 4.79 8.06 -6.31
CA SER A 99 3.90 7.30 -5.42
C SER A 99 4.68 6.32 -4.56
N LEU A 100 5.64 5.57 -5.11
CA LEU A 100 6.49 4.69 -4.29
C LEU A 100 7.38 5.48 -3.31
N ALA A 101 7.85 6.67 -3.69
CA ALA A 101 8.66 7.50 -2.79
C ALA A 101 7.84 8.07 -1.62
N GLU A 102 6.56 8.38 -1.86
CA GLU A 102 5.59 8.82 -0.85
C GLU A 102 5.20 7.66 0.09
N ASP A 103 4.99 6.46 -0.47
CA ASP A 103 4.62 5.25 0.28
C ASP A 103 5.79 4.69 1.11
N PHE A 104 7.04 4.83 0.64
CA PHE A 104 8.23 4.20 1.25
C PHE A 104 9.40 5.16 1.58
N PRO A 105 9.15 6.27 2.31
CA PRO A 105 10.18 7.27 2.64
C PRO A 105 11.30 6.72 3.54
N GLY A 106 11.00 5.75 4.39
CA GLY A 106 11.90 4.97 5.24
C GLY A 106 12.81 4.07 4.42
N LEU A 107 12.27 3.30 3.47
CA LEU A 107 13.10 2.53 2.54
C LEU A 107 14.03 3.47 1.75
N GLN A 108 13.52 4.60 1.28
CA GLN A 108 14.33 5.60 0.58
C GLN A 108 15.47 6.14 1.48
N ALA A 109 15.18 6.43 2.75
CA ALA A 109 16.21 6.87 3.70
C ALA A 109 17.29 5.80 3.93
N ILE A 110 16.91 4.52 4.00
CA ILE A 110 17.85 3.40 4.17
C ILE A 110 18.75 3.25 2.95
N LEU A 111 18.19 3.23 1.74
CA LEU A 111 18.93 2.96 0.51
C LEU A 111 19.67 4.19 -0.04
N GLY A 112 19.15 5.38 0.23
CA GLY A 112 19.53 6.63 -0.42
C GLY A 112 18.83 6.82 -1.77
N ASN A 113 18.64 8.08 -2.17
CA ASN A 113 17.78 8.46 -3.29
C ASN A 113 18.12 7.71 -4.60
N ARG A 114 19.38 7.73 -5.04
CA ARG A 114 19.78 7.12 -6.32
C ARG A 114 19.48 5.62 -6.36
N ARG A 115 19.81 4.89 -5.30
CA ARG A 115 19.60 3.44 -5.23
C ARG A 115 18.12 3.09 -5.09
N PHE A 116 17.37 3.87 -4.33
CA PHE A 116 15.92 3.73 -4.22
C PHE A 116 15.22 3.95 -5.56
N GLU A 117 15.62 4.97 -6.32
CA GLU A 117 15.05 5.26 -7.62
C GLU A 117 15.33 4.14 -8.64
N SER A 118 16.58 3.64 -8.70
CA SER A 118 16.93 2.49 -9.53
C SER A 118 16.16 1.22 -9.12
N LEU A 119 15.98 1.01 -7.82
CA LEU A 119 15.16 -0.09 -7.28
C LEU A 119 13.70 0.05 -7.74
N CYS A 120 13.10 1.24 -7.65
CA CYS A 120 11.74 1.49 -8.11
C CYS A 120 11.59 1.22 -9.61
N LYS A 121 12.54 1.69 -10.43
CA LYS A 121 12.56 1.42 -11.89
C LYS A 121 12.59 -0.08 -12.18
N ALA A 122 13.43 -0.83 -11.49
CA ALA A 122 13.52 -2.28 -11.65
C ALA A 122 12.25 -3.00 -11.15
N TYR A 123 11.75 -2.64 -9.97
CA TYR A 123 10.51 -3.19 -9.41
C TYR A 123 9.33 -2.98 -10.35
N LEU A 124 9.12 -1.76 -10.85
CA LEU A 124 8.02 -1.43 -11.75
C LEU A 124 8.15 -2.06 -13.14
N THR A 125 9.38 -2.39 -13.56
CA THR A 125 9.62 -3.15 -14.80
C THR A 125 9.18 -4.61 -14.62
N ASP A 126 9.51 -5.24 -13.49
CA ASP A 126 9.11 -6.62 -13.19
C ASP A 126 7.64 -6.75 -12.74
N ARG A 127 7.12 -5.71 -12.08
CA ARG A 127 5.80 -5.61 -11.45
C ARG A 127 5.08 -4.34 -11.93
N PRO A 128 4.73 -4.26 -13.22
CA PRO A 128 4.04 -3.07 -13.75
C PRO A 128 2.68 -2.91 -13.09
N SER A 129 2.21 -1.67 -12.99
CA SER A 129 0.86 -1.40 -12.49
C SER A 129 -0.19 -2.12 -13.35
N ARG A 130 -1.12 -2.78 -12.69
CA ARG A 130 -2.27 -3.47 -13.29
C ARG A 130 -3.61 -2.90 -12.82
N SER A 131 -3.55 -1.79 -12.08
CA SER A 131 -4.72 -1.10 -11.52
C SER A 131 -4.79 0.32 -12.06
N PHE A 132 -6.00 0.86 -12.12
CA PHE A 132 -6.23 2.28 -12.39
C PHE A 132 -5.86 3.16 -11.19
N THR A 133 -5.72 2.57 -10.00
CA THR A 133 -5.28 3.23 -8.77
C THR A 133 -3.82 2.87 -8.45
N LEU A 134 -3.08 3.81 -7.84
CA LEU A 134 -1.72 3.55 -7.34
C LEU A 134 -1.70 3.01 -5.90
N ARG A 135 -2.87 2.93 -5.25
CA ARG A 135 -3.03 2.49 -3.85
C ARG A 135 -2.31 1.18 -3.51
N ASN A 136 -2.27 0.24 -4.46
CA ASN A 136 -1.67 -1.08 -4.26
C ASN A 136 -0.36 -1.26 -5.05
N LEU A 137 0.29 -0.18 -5.47
CA LEU A 137 1.50 -0.25 -6.28
C LEU A 137 2.65 -0.93 -5.53
N GLY A 138 2.77 -0.68 -4.22
CA GLY A 138 3.82 -1.21 -3.36
C GLY A 138 3.62 -2.63 -2.82
N ARG A 139 2.47 -3.26 -3.03
CA ARG A 139 2.07 -4.52 -2.35
C ARG A 139 3.07 -5.68 -2.48
N ASP A 140 3.74 -5.78 -3.64
CA ASP A 140 4.65 -6.88 -3.95
C ASP A 140 6.13 -6.49 -3.71
N LEU A 141 6.39 -5.28 -3.19
CA LEU A 141 7.75 -4.75 -3.03
C LEU A 141 8.58 -5.59 -2.07
N GLN A 142 8.01 -6.02 -0.95
CA GLN A 142 8.68 -6.86 0.03
C GLN A 142 9.09 -8.22 -0.54
N PRO A 143 8.17 -9.04 -1.10
CA PRO A 143 8.55 -10.34 -1.65
C PRO A 143 9.48 -10.20 -2.87
N TRP A 144 9.33 -9.14 -3.67
CA TRP A 144 10.23 -8.86 -4.78
C TRP A 144 11.64 -8.49 -4.30
N LEU A 145 11.78 -7.62 -3.29
CA LEU A 145 13.07 -7.23 -2.73
C LEU A 145 13.77 -8.40 -2.04
N LYS A 146 13.02 -9.31 -1.42
CA LYS A 146 13.55 -10.54 -0.84
C LYS A 146 14.21 -11.42 -1.91
N LYS A 147 13.62 -11.51 -3.11
CA LYS A 147 14.14 -12.27 -4.25
C LYS A 147 15.28 -11.56 -4.99
N ASN A 148 15.40 -10.24 -4.83
CA ASN A 148 16.43 -9.43 -5.48
C ASN A 148 17.34 -8.72 -4.45
N PRO A 149 18.13 -9.48 -3.67
CA PRO A 149 18.94 -8.96 -2.56
C PRO A 149 19.93 -7.85 -2.95
N HIS A 150 20.45 -7.92 -4.17
CA HIS A 150 21.44 -6.98 -4.70
C HIS A 150 20.94 -5.52 -4.72
N TRP A 151 19.63 -5.28 -4.78
CA TRP A 151 19.06 -3.93 -4.71
C TRP A 151 19.19 -3.27 -3.33
N ALA A 152 19.33 -4.05 -2.25
CA ALA A 152 19.55 -3.52 -0.91
C ALA A 152 20.98 -3.78 -0.37
N GLY A 153 21.67 -4.78 -0.90
CA GLY A 153 23.04 -5.12 -0.49
C GLY A 153 23.12 -5.46 1.00
N SER A 154 24.12 -4.92 1.69
CA SER A 154 24.29 -5.14 3.14
C SER A 154 23.12 -4.62 4.00
N LYS A 155 22.27 -3.74 3.45
CA LYS A 155 21.09 -3.19 4.14
C LYS A 155 19.83 -4.03 3.94
N GLN A 156 19.93 -5.23 3.39
CA GLN A 156 18.75 -6.02 3.03
C GLN A 156 17.83 -6.32 4.22
N ALA A 157 18.36 -6.72 5.37
CA ALA A 157 17.53 -7.09 6.52
C ALA A 157 16.70 -5.88 7.04
N ILE A 158 17.34 -4.73 7.24
CA ILE A 158 16.66 -3.50 7.66
C ILE A 158 15.69 -2.99 6.57
N ALA A 159 16.03 -3.10 5.29
CA ALA A 159 15.15 -2.71 4.19
C ALA A 159 13.88 -3.56 4.13
N LEU A 160 13.99 -4.88 4.33
CA LEU A 160 12.81 -5.77 4.36
C LEU A 160 11.91 -5.50 5.56
N ASP A 161 12.48 -5.22 6.73
CA ASP A 161 11.71 -4.83 7.91
C ASP A 161 11.00 -3.49 7.68
N MET A 162 11.68 -2.52 7.06
CA MET A 162 11.10 -1.21 6.76
C MET A 162 9.93 -1.29 5.78
N VAL A 163 10.08 -1.98 4.65
CA VAL A 163 8.99 -2.13 3.66
C VAL A 163 7.75 -2.76 4.30
N ARG A 164 7.94 -3.74 5.19
CA ARG A 164 6.84 -4.38 5.91
C ARG A 164 6.12 -3.42 6.85
N LEU A 165 6.86 -2.54 7.54
CA LEU A 165 6.27 -1.54 8.42
C LEU A 165 5.48 -0.49 7.62
N GLU A 166 6.08 0.07 6.58
CA GLU A 166 5.45 1.11 5.74
C GLU A 166 4.23 0.57 4.99
N TRP A 167 4.30 -0.66 4.48
CA TRP A 167 3.14 -1.30 3.87
C TRP A 167 2.02 -1.55 4.88
N ALA A 168 2.34 -1.96 6.11
CA ALA A 168 1.35 -2.15 7.16
C ALA A 168 0.72 -0.82 7.63
N ASP A 169 1.46 0.29 7.59
CA ASP A 169 0.95 1.63 7.84
C ASP A 169 -0.13 1.99 6.81
N ILE A 170 0.18 1.78 5.53
CA ILE A 170 -0.76 1.98 4.41
C ILE A 170 -1.98 1.06 4.54
N GLU A 171 -1.80 -0.24 4.82
CA GLU A 171 -2.92 -1.18 5.00
C GLU A 171 -3.78 -0.84 6.21
N ALA A 172 -3.19 -0.48 7.35
CA ALA A 172 -3.94 -0.12 8.53
C ALA A 172 -4.83 1.12 8.29
N PHE A 173 -4.39 2.06 7.45
CA PHE A 173 -5.18 3.23 7.11
C PHE A 173 -6.44 2.92 6.29
N ASP A 174 -6.40 1.98 5.33
CA ASP A 174 -7.53 1.78 4.39
C ASP A 174 -8.35 0.51 4.60
N LEU A 175 -7.83 -0.48 5.33
CA LEU A 175 -8.58 -1.71 5.54
C LEU A 175 -9.88 -1.44 6.32
N ALA A 176 -10.90 -2.23 5.99
CA ALA A 176 -12.23 -2.10 6.56
C ALA A 176 -12.21 -2.24 8.09
N ALA A 177 -13.07 -1.46 8.76
CA ALA A 177 -13.38 -1.66 10.17
C ALA A 177 -14.63 -2.56 10.28
N GLU A 178 -14.55 -3.58 11.12
CA GLU A 178 -15.70 -4.40 11.52
C GLU A 178 -16.27 -3.88 12.84
N GLU A 179 -17.51 -4.25 13.17
CA GLU A 179 -18.15 -3.86 14.43
C GLU A 179 -17.29 -4.31 15.64
N PRO A 180 -16.78 -3.37 16.46
CA PRO A 180 -15.92 -3.70 17.58
C PRO A 180 -16.67 -4.50 18.65
N LEU A 181 -16.00 -5.47 19.24
CA LEU A 181 -16.49 -6.14 20.43
C LEU A 181 -16.40 -5.19 21.63
N ARG A 182 -17.55 -4.92 22.26
CA ARG A 182 -17.57 -4.11 23.48
C ARG A 182 -16.89 -4.87 24.61
N PRO A 183 -16.18 -4.19 25.54
CA PRO A 183 -15.58 -4.85 26.70
C PRO A 183 -16.56 -5.73 27.49
N ALA A 184 -17.82 -5.29 27.59
CA ALA A 184 -18.90 -6.04 28.24
C ALA A 184 -19.24 -7.37 27.53
N ASP A 185 -19.12 -7.43 26.20
CA ASP A 185 -19.39 -8.64 25.42
C ASP A 185 -18.29 -9.68 25.59
N VAL A 186 -17.04 -9.23 25.74
CA VAL A 186 -15.88 -10.06 26.07
C VAL A 186 -16.02 -10.63 27.48
N ALA A 187 -16.42 -9.80 28.44
CA ALA A 187 -16.62 -10.21 29.83
C ALA A 187 -17.79 -11.20 30.00
N LYS A 188 -18.89 -11.03 29.25
CA LYS A 188 -20.03 -11.97 29.25
C LYS A 188 -19.69 -13.32 28.63
N SER A 189 -18.72 -13.35 27.71
CA SER A 189 -18.31 -14.57 27.01
C SER A 189 -17.03 -15.17 27.60
N ALA A 190 -16.66 -14.81 28.84
CA ALA A 190 -15.38 -15.10 29.50
C ALA A 190 -15.17 -16.57 29.90
N GLY A 191 -15.39 -17.50 28.96
CA GLY A 191 -14.92 -18.88 29.02
C GLY A 191 -13.69 -19.09 28.15
N GLY A 192 -12.91 -20.13 28.44
CA GLY A 192 -11.71 -20.50 27.67
C GLY A 192 -11.97 -20.79 26.18
N ASP A 193 -13.23 -21.01 25.79
CA ASP A 193 -13.67 -21.30 24.42
C ASP A 193 -13.98 -20.05 23.58
N LEU A 194 -13.85 -18.85 24.15
CA LEU A 194 -14.08 -17.61 23.42
C LEU A 194 -13.16 -17.49 22.20
N ARG A 195 -13.77 -17.31 21.02
CA ARG A 195 -13.08 -17.01 19.78
C ARG A 195 -13.19 -15.53 19.47
N LEU A 196 -12.04 -14.85 19.52
CA LEU A 196 -11.91 -13.46 19.12
C LEU A 196 -11.28 -13.40 17.73
N LYS A 197 -11.64 -12.39 16.95
CA LYS A 197 -10.96 -12.04 15.71
C LYS A 197 -10.37 -10.64 15.87
N LEU A 198 -9.19 -10.41 15.30
CA LEU A 198 -8.62 -9.06 15.23
C LEU A 198 -9.25 -8.28 14.08
N GLN A 199 -9.36 -6.98 14.26
CA GLN A 199 -9.76 -6.06 13.20
C GLN A 199 -8.87 -6.23 11.96
N PRO A 200 -9.43 -6.12 10.74
CA PRO A 200 -8.65 -6.28 9.51
C PRO A 200 -7.45 -5.32 9.41
N TYR A 201 -7.58 -4.10 9.93
CA TYR A 201 -6.53 -3.08 9.94
C TYR A 201 -5.44 -3.30 11.00
N VAL A 202 -5.53 -4.34 11.84
CA VAL A 202 -4.51 -4.64 12.85
C VAL A 202 -3.48 -5.62 12.29
N SER A 203 -2.25 -5.12 12.10
CA SER A 203 -1.12 -5.90 11.64
C SER A 203 -0.14 -6.19 12.77
N LEU A 204 0.17 -7.47 12.99
CA LEU A 204 1.15 -7.93 13.99
C LEU A 204 2.47 -8.26 13.29
N LEU A 205 3.54 -7.54 13.65
CA LEU A 205 4.83 -7.64 12.98
C LEU A 205 5.96 -7.90 13.97
N LYS A 206 6.80 -8.89 13.64
CA LYS A 206 8.11 -9.10 14.24
C LYS A 206 9.19 -8.54 13.31
N PHE A 207 10.07 -7.69 13.85
CA PHE A 207 11.21 -7.12 13.15
C PHE A 207 12.53 -7.47 13.84
N HIS A 208 13.62 -7.43 13.08
CA HIS A 208 14.99 -7.63 13.52
C HIS A 208 15.69 -6.29 13.82
N TYR A 209 15.14 -5.20 13.30
CA TYR A 209 15.59 -3.83 13.56
C TYR A 209 14.45 -2.98 14.14
N PRO A 210 14.75 -1.98 14.98
CA PRO A 210 13.76 -1.05 15.52
C PRO A 210 13.36 0.02 14.49
N VAL A 211 12.79 -0.42 13.37
CA VAL A 211 12.39 0.42 12.23
C VAL A 211 11.28 1.41 12.56
N ASP A 212 10.49 1.14 13.60
CA ASP A 212 9.45 2.04 14.12
C ASP A 212 10.03 3.39 14.56
N ALA A 213 11.16 3.39 15.25
CA ALA A 213 11.84 4.61 15.69
C ALA A 213 12.33 5.43 14.50
N LEU A 214 12.83 4.76 13.45
CA LEU A 214 13.32 5.40 12.24
C LEU A 214 12.17 6.05 11.45
N VAL A 215 11.02 5.38 11.29
CA VAL A 215 9.85 5.96 10.61
C VAL A 215 9.35 7.19 11.36
N LEU A 216 9.23 7.14 12.70
CA LEU A 216 8.80 8.28 13.50
C LEU A 216 9.76 9.48 13.37
N GLU A 217 11.06 9.23 13.35
CA GLU A 217 12.05 10.28 13.12
C GLU A 217 11.93 10.90 11.72
N ILE A 218 11.66 10.09 10.69
CA ILE A 218 11.46 10.56 9.32
C ILE A 218 10.18 11.38 9.17
N LYS A 219 9.05 10.93 9.76
CA LYS A 219 7.77 11.66 9.76
C LYS A 219 7.92 13.04 10.39
N ARG A 220 8.58 13.14 11.55
CA ARG A 220 8.88 14.44 12.21
C ARG A 220 9.64 15.41 11.30
N PHE A 221 10.60 14.92 10.51
CA PHE A 221 11.34 15.79 9.58
C PHE A 221 10.52 16.26 8.37
N ASN A 222 9.43 15.56 8.05
CA ASN A 222 8.54 15.92 6.94
C ASN A 222 7.43 16.89 7.37
N ASP A 223 7.02 16.90 8.64
CA ASP A 223 6.00 17.83 9.11
C ASP A 223 6.52 19.27 9.25
N ASP A 224 7.82 19.46 9.49
CA ASP A 224 8.49 20.78 9.61
C ASP A 224 8.64 21.55 8.26
N THR A 225 7.81 21.30 7.24
CA THR A 225 8.15 21.55 5.81
C THR A 225 7.38 22.69 5.14
N GLU A 226 6.83 23.67 5.86
CA GLU A 226 6.01 24.66 5.17
C GLU A 226 6.79 25.78 4.44
N PHE A 227 8.04 26.16 4.81
CA PHE A 227 8.72 27.30 4.14
C PHE A 227 10.28 27.37 4.22
N LEU A 228 11.09 26.40 3.73
CA LEU A 228 12.56 26.46 4.01
C LEU A 228 13.55 26.11 2.87
N SER A 229 14.72 26.77 2.92
CA SER A 229 15.80 26.86 1.92
C SER A 229 16.64 25.58 1.69
N ASN A 230 17.51 25.60 0.65
CA ASN A 230 18.40 24.48 0.28
C ASN A 230 19.35 24.01 1.41
N ALA A 231 19.76 24.89 2.32
CA ALA A 231 20.63 24.52 3.44
C ALA A 231 19.96 23.56 4.44
N PHE A 232 18.64 23.71 4.65
CA PHE A 232 17.87 22.82 5.51
C PHE A 232 17.71 21.42 4.90
N ARG A 233 17.59 21.33 3.56
CA ARG A 233 17.50 20.05 2.85
C ARG A 233 18.76 19.19 3.05
N GLU A 234 19.95 19.80 2.96
CA GLU A 234 21.21 19.08 3.19
C GLU A 234 21.38 18.64 4.65
N ARG A 235 20.98 19.47 5.62
CA ARG A 235 20.99 19.09 7.03
C ARG A 235 20.05 17.91 7.31
N ARG A 236 18.87 17.86 6.69
CA ARG A 236 17.90 16.75 6.81
C ARG A 236 18.46 15.45 6.22
N LYS A 237 19.06 15.50 5.03
CA LYS A 237 19.74 14.33 4.42
C LYS A 237 20.79 13.75 5.37
N ARG A 238 21.64 14.61 5.95
CA ARG A 238 22.66 14.19 6.94
C ARG A 238 22.02 13.52 8.16
N LYS A 239 20.97 14.11 8.74
CA LYS A 239 20.25 13.53 9.89
C LYS A 239 19.66 12.15 9.57
N ARG A 240 18.98 11.98 8.43
CA ARG A 240 18.43 10.67 8.00
C ARG A 240 19.52 9.61 7.85
N VAL A 241 20.64 9.96 7.23
CA VAL A 241 21.80 9.05 7.09
C VAL A 241 22.34 8.66 8.48
N THR A 242 22.46 9.61 9.40
CA THR A 242 22.89 9.34 10.77
C THR A 242 21.90 8.45 11.53
N ALA A 243 20.58 8.67 11.39
CA ALA A 243 19.55 7.86 12.03
C ALA A 243 19.62 6.39 11.56
N VAL A 244 19.73 6.18 10.24
CA VAL A 244 19.91 4.85 9.66
C VAL A 244 21.19 4.19 10.16
N ALA A 245 22.32 4.92 10.20
CA ALA A 245 23.61 4.38 10.64
C ALA A 245 23.64 4.02 12.13
N ARG A 246 22.85 4.69 12.97
CA ARG A 246 22.74 4.41 14.41
C ARG A 246 21.86 3.20 14.72
N LEU A 247 21.09 2.71 13.75
CA LEU A 247 20.13 1.63 13.98
C LEU A 247 20.87 0.30 14.19
N LYS A 248 20.86 -0.20 15.42
CA LYS A 248 21.43 -1.51 15.76
C LYS A 248 20.37 -2.61 15.67
N PRO A 249 20.75 -3.85 15.28
CA PRO A 249 19.85 -4.99 15.34
C PRO A 249 19.26 -5.14 16.74
N LYS A 250 17.93 -5.16 16.82
CA LYS A 250 17.17 -5.39 18.06
C LYS A 250 15.82 -5.94 17.65
N THR A 251 15.53 -7.16 18.12
CA THR A 251 14.22 -7.76 17.88
C THR A 251 13.14 -6.94 18.58
N ILE A 252 12.14 -6.52 17.82
CA ILE A 252 10.95 -5.84 18.34
C ILE A 252 9.69 -6.52 17.80
N PHE A 253 8.62 -6.41 18.58
CA PHE A 253 7.28 -6.83 18.20
C PHE A 253 6.41 -5.59 18.17
N LEU A 254 5.62 -5.44 17.12
CA LEU A 254 4.84 -4.23 16.87
C LEU A 254 3.43 -4.62 16.44
N ALA A 255 2.44 -3.94 17.00
CA ALA A 255 1.11 -3.84 16.41
C ALA A 255 1.02 -2.51 15.66
N VAL A 256 0.68 -2.59 14.37
CA VAL A 256 0.26 -1.44 13.57
C VAL A 256 -1.25 -1.47 13.53
N HIS A 257 -1.89 -0.38 13.94
CA HIS A 257 -3.35 -0.29 13.97
C HIS A 257 -3.80 1.15 13.72
N ARG A 258 -5.07 1.32 13.35
CA ARG A 258 -5.71 2.62 13.21
C ARG A 258 -6.58 2.91 14.43
N ASN A 259 -6.63 4.17 14.85
CA ASN A 259 -7.60 4.72 15.79
C ASN A 259 -7.92 6.16 15.35
N ASP A 260 -9.20 6.53 15.26
CA ASP A 260 -9.64 7.86 14.81
C ASP A 260 -8.93 8.32 13.51
N ASP A 261 -8.93 7.46 12.49
CA ASP A 261 -8.28 7.67 11.19
C ASP A 261 -6.76 7.94 11.22
N SER A 262 -6.12 7.78 12.37
CA SER A 262 -4.67 7.89 12.54
C SER A 262 -4.05 6.51 12.77
N VAL A 263 -2.92 6.25 12.12
CA VAL A 263 -2.19 4.99 12.29
C VAL A 263 -1.16 5.10 13.41
N TYR A 264 -1.16 4.12 14.31
CA TYR A 264 -0.30 4.04 15.46
C TYR A 264 0.57 2.78 15.45
N PHE A 265 1.79 2.94 15.94
CA PHE A 265 2.76 1.87 16.14
C PHE A 265 2.90 1.59 17.62
N ARG A 266 2.47 0.41 18.06
CA ARG A 266 2.56 0.00 19.47
C ARG A 266 3.55 -1.14 19.63
N ARG A 267 4.61 -0.93 20.42
CA ARG A 267 5.52 -2.01 20.81
C ARG A 267 4.83 -2.97 21.76
N LEU A 268 4.96 -4.25 21.47
CA LEU A 268 4.40 -5.36 22.23
C LEU A 268 5.50 -6.13 22.96
N GLN A 269 5.14 -6.70 24.11
CA GLN A 269 6.00 -7.73 24.73
C GLN A 269 5.95 -9.03 23.92
N ALA A 270 6.95 -9.89 24.05
CA ALA A 270 6.99 -11.16 23.31
C ALA A 270 5.79 -12.07 23.63
N ALA A 271 5.35 -12.08 24.89
CA ALA A 271 4.16 -12.83 25.32
C ALA A 271 2.86 -12.20 24.80
N GLU A 272 2.76 -10.87 24.83
CA GLU A 272 1.65 -10.09 24.29
C GLU A 272 1.46 -10.38 22.79
N TYR A 273 2.55 -10.31 22.01
CA TYR A 273 2.58 -10.65 20.60
C TYR A 273 2.19 -12.10 20.33
N GLY A 274 2.72 -13.05 21.11
CA GLY A 274 2.41 -14.47 20.96
C GLY A 274 0.91 -14.75 21.17
N LEU A 275 0.30 -14.08 22.14
CA LEU A 275 -1.13 -14.24 22.43
C LEU A 275 -2.00 -13.69 21.30
N LEU A 276 -1.71 -12.48 20.82
CA LEU A 276 -2.43 -11.88 19.70
C LEU A 276 -2.26 -12.68 18.41
N LEU A 277 -1.08 -13.23 18.16
CA LEU A 277 -0.82 -14.06 16.98
C LEU A 277 -1.61 -15.38 17.05
N ALA A 278 -1.71 -16.00 18.22
CA ALA A 278 -2.53 -17.19 18.42
C ALA A 278 -4.02 -16.90 18.17
N ILE A 279 -4.52 -15.75 18.64
CA ILE A 279 -5.89 -15.28 18.38
C ILE A 279 -6.11 -15.01 16.90
N GLN A 280 -5.17 -14.34 16.23
CA GLN A 280 -5.24 -14.07 14.79
C GLN A 280 -5.33 -15.36 13.96
N ASN A 281 -4.67 -16.43 14.42
CA ASN A 281 -4.74 -17.77 13.83
C ASN A 281 -6.01 -18.56 14.21
N GLY A 282 -6.98 -17.94 14.90
CA GLY A 282 -8.29 -18.52 15.22
C GLY A 282 -8.31 -19.46 16.42
N LYS A 283 -7.26 -19.48 17.26
CA LYS A 283 -7.23 -20.24 18.51
C LYS A 283 -8.17 -19.60 19.55
N THR A 284 -8.71 -20.44 20.44
CA THR A 284 -9.50 -19.93 21.57
C THR A 284 -8.58 -19.24 22.58
N LEU A 285 -9.16 -18.39 23.44
CA LEU A 285 -8.40 -17.70 24.48
C LEU A 285 -7.61 -18.67 25.37
N GLY A 286 -8.24 -19.76 25.81
CA GLY A 286 -7.59 -20.78 26.64
C GLY A 286 -6.41 -21.46 25.92
N GLN A 287 -6.57 -21.79 24.64
CA GLN A 287 -5.50 -22.36 23.83
C GLN A 287 -4.33 -21.39 23.65
N ALA A 288 -4.62 -20.12 23.39
CA ALA A 288 -3.62 -19.08 23.20
C ALA A 288 -2.80 -18.84 24.48
N VAL A 289 -3.45 -18.77 25.64
CA VAL A 289 -2.77 -18.66 26.96
C VAL A 289 -1.90 -19.88 27.22
N ASN A 290 -2.42 -21.10 26.99
CA ASN A 290 -1.67 -22.34 27.19
C ASN A 290 -0.47 -22.46 26.25
N GLU A 291 -0.55 -21.96 25.02
CA GLU A 291 0.58 -21.98 24.08
C GLU A 291 1.72 -21.06 24.52
N VAL A 292 1.39 -19.86 24.99
CA VAL A 292 2.39 -18.85 25.39
C VAL A 292 2.99 -19.18 26.76
N PHE A 293 2.18 -19.68 27.69
CA PHE A 293 2.58 -19.87 29.10
C PHE A 293 2.71 -21.33 29.53
N GLY A 294 2.03 -22.28 28.86
CA GLY A 294 1.98 -23.69 29.27
C GLY A 294 3.31 -24.44 29.11
N LYS A 295 4.25 -23.94 28.31
CA LYS A 295 5.61 -24.51 28.19
C LYS A 295 6.65 -23.86 29.11
N ARG A 296 6.32 -22.76 29.81
CA ARG A 296 7.24 -22.08 30.73
C ARG A 296 7.10 -22.63 32.15
N SER A 297 7.99 -23.58 32.46
CA SER A 297 8.20 -24.21 33.78
C SER A 297 8.17 -23.22 34.96
N LYS A 298 7.33 -23.55 35.96
CA LYS A 298 7.30 -23.28 37.43
C LYS A 298 7.71 -21.91 38.03
N HIS A 299 8.34 -20.98 37.31
CA HIS A 299 8.81 -19.69 37.85
C HIS A 299 8.42 -18.47 36.99
N SER A 300 7.64 -18.67 35.92
CA SER A 300 7.28 -17.60 34.97
C SER A 300 5.92 -17.83 34.29
N GLY A 301 4.97 -18.42 35.02
CA GLY A 301 3.56 -18.33 34.62
C GLY A 301 3.17 -16.86 34.60
N ALA A 302 2.59 -16.37 33.50
CA ALA A 302 2.08 -15.00 33.53
C ALA A 302 1.01 -14.90 34.60
N ASP A 303 1.17 -13.88 35.43
CA ASP A 303 0.12 -13.44 36.33
C ASP A 303 -1.16 -13.20 35.52
N PRO A 304 -2.27 -13.91 35.81
CA PRO A 304 -3.56 -13.71 35.16
C PRO A 304 -4.02 -12.23 35.16
N ALA A 305 -3.56 -11.43 36.13
CA ALA A 305 -3.82 -9.99 36.17
C ALA A 305 -3.18 -9.25 34.99
N HIS A 306 -1.94 -9.61 34.59
CA HIS A 306 -1.27 -8.99 33.43
C HIS A 306 -1.98 -9.31 32.11
N VAL A 307 -2.44 -10.56 31.94
CA VAL A 307 -3.20 -10.96 30.76
C VAL A 307 -4.51 -10.19 30.68
N THR A 308 -5.23 -10.08 31.80
CA THR A 308 -6.48 -9.30 31.88
C THR A 308 -6.27 -7.83 31.53
N GLU A 309 -5.17 -7.23 32.00
CA GLU A 309 -4.82 -5.84 31.69
C GLU A 309 -4.48 -5.64 30.20
N TRP A 310 -3.81 -6.59 29.56
CA TRP A 310 -3.61 -6.54 28.10
C TRP A 310 -4.94 -6.60 27.34
N PHE A 311 -5.84 -7.51 27.70
CA PHE A 311 -7.16 -7.60 27.07
C PHE A 311 -7.98 -6.33 27.24
N ARG A 312 -7.94 -5.72 28.42
CA ARG A 312 -8.59 -4.42 28.67
C ARG A 312 -8.04 -3.36 27.72
N LYS A 313 -6.71 -3.27 27.57
CA LYS A 313 -6.06 -2.32 26.65
C LYS A 313 -6.47 -2.54 25.21
N TRP A 314 -6.40 -3.77 24.71
CA TRP A 314 -6.73 -4.07 23.31
C TRP A 314 -8.22 -3.86 23.01
N SER A 315 -9.10 -4.16 23.98
CA SER A 315 -10.54 -3.91 23.86
C SER A 315 -10.85 -2.42 23.84
N ASN A 316 -10.17 -1.62 24.66
CA ASN A 316 -10.30 -0.15 24.63
C ASN A 316 -9.79 0.45 23.32
N LEU A 317 -8.80 -0.19 22.68
CA LEU A 317 -8.32 0.19 21.34
C LEU A 317 -9.21 -0.36 20.21
N GLY A 318 -10.29 -1.07 20.52
CA GLY A 318 -11.22 -1.63 19.54
C GLY A 318 -10.63 -2.72 18.65
N TRP A 319 -9.55 -3.39 19.07
CA TRP A 319 -8.83 -4.35 18.23
C TRP A 319 -9.58 -5.64 17.94
N PHE A 320 -10.60 -5.97 18.73
CA PHE A 320 -11.37 -7.20 18.58
C PHE A 320 -12.70 -6.95 17.86
N CYS A 321 -13.04 -7.85 16.95
CA CYS A 321 -14.34 -7.93 16.30
C CYS A 321 -14.91 -9.35 16.45
N ARG A 322 -16.22 -9.49 16.23
CA ARG A 322 -16.87 -10.80 16.25
C ARG A 322 -16.41 -11.61 15.04
N PRO A 323 -16.05 -12.90 15.20
CA PRO A 323 -15.85 -13.75 14.04
C PRO A 323 -17.17 -13.81 13.24
N PRO A 324 -17.12 -13.86 11.90
CA PRO A 324 -18.32 -14.01 11.09
C PRO A 324 -19.06 -15.27 11.56
N GLN A 325 -20.33 -15.11 11.95
CA GLN A 325 -21.18 -16.25 12.29
C GLN A 325 -21.20 -17.15 11.06
N ARG A 326 -20.76 -18.41 11.20
CA ARG A 326 -21.01 -19.42 10.18
C ARG A 326 -22.53 -19.59 10.11
N HIS A 327 -23.19 -18.84 9.23
CA HIS A 327 -24.54 -19.19 8.83
C HIS A 327 -24.46 -20.59 8.23
N ASN A 328 -24.95 -21.58 8.97
CA ASN A 328 -25.26 -22.88 8.42
C ASN A 328 -26.24 -22.65 7.27
N ALA A 329 -25.74 -22.63 6.04
CA ALA A 329 -26.53 -22.77 4.83
C ALA A 329 -27.07 -24.20 4.79
N SER A 330 -28.08 -24.48 5.63
CA SER A 330 -28.80 -25.74 5.64
C SER A 330 -30.24 -25.52 6.14
N GLN A 331 -30.92 -24.50 5.60
CA GLN A 331 -32.40 -24.41 5.64
C GLN A 331 -32.87 -23.55 4.45
N ASN A 332 -32.80 -24.08 3.24
CA ASN A 332 -33.70 -23.71 2.12
C ASN A 332 -33.56 -24.67 0.92
N SER A 333 -33.86 -25.96 1.14
CA SER A 333 -34.21 -26.86 0.03
C SER A 333 -35.45 -27.72 0.34
N LYS A 334 -36.41 -27.16 1.09
CA LYS A 334 -37.76 -27.71 1.22
C LYS A 334 -38.76 -26.58 1.25
N LYS A 335 -39.14 -26.12 0.05
CA LYS A 335 -40.41 -25.48 -0.35
C LYS A 335 -40.14 -24.52 -1.51
N ARG A 336 -40.21 -25.02 -2.73
CA ARG A 336 -41.25 -24.68 -3.71
C ARG A 336 -41.05 -25.48 -4.98
#